data_AF-A0A949HBA0-F1
#
_entry.id   AF-A0A949HBA0-F1
#
_cell.length_a   1.000
_cell.length_b   1.000
_cell.length_c   1.000
_cell.angle_alpha   90.00
_cell.angle_beta   90.00
_cell.angle_gamma   90.00
#
_symmetry.space_group_name_H-M   'P 1'
#
loop_
_entity.id
_entity.type
_entity.pdbx_description
1 polymer ?
#
loop_
_entity_poly.entity_id
_entity_poly.type
_entity_poly.pdbx_seq_one_letter_code
_entity_poly.pdbx_strand_id
1 'polypeptide(L)'
;MNRIMRDRRSLPGRTLLALLISLLALTVAPAQAQNAGDRVTVIVLDQSGSMDGTDPLGLRCSAVRLLADLATEQDTYGLIRLASTTDRVARVEIEPRRLGYQPDRDAFRAAVRCDTEGNTPIADSLRLAYEMLAGVAGSRGGAPFRGRVLLLTDGAPAPDSAGQIEEIRALLPSFQAKGWTIDTVGLQLRAQNLAGVRELLQEMVDQTGGAFLGDVGDPSDLQPLFVGFFARQSGRTSVPERAYTLASGGEEQIQIPAGTRRIDILVSKDDANASLTLVRDDGQPISRSDSGVELFSTDDPYYTAISLVNPTTSRIFLRSDRPTSGVINLLTTTDLTLSIRQSAAARPANQPVDIEVFFARSGNNNQPVALTGATVSGSASIDGSGVPLQFVDDGSGGDTSAGDGIYTARVNLGDTLVEYAPRQVDVAIEGVTDGQRYYAQQVFDIVPVPDVQLIDPDGVFEVPGGAIVEIPLRLAWRGAPVGTAGWSFDVIQASGASRDTVPVAVENDRVVVTIAGANALENAVTLSVTLRASTSAGLQTTVELPLTIRRAPG
;
A
#
# COMPACT_ATOMS: atom_id res chain seq x y z
N MET A 1 -24.60 -69.81 -16.14
CA MET A 1 -25.84 -69.58 -16.91
C MET A 1 -26.39 -68.21 -16.54
N ASN A 2 -26.76 -67.41 -17.55
CA ASN A 2 -27.46 -66.11 -17.51
C ASN A 2 -26.68 -64.92 -16.90
N ARG A 3 -26.02 -64.04 -17.69
CA ARG A 3 -26.50 -63.10 -18.75
C ARG A 3 -27.32 -61.94 -18.16
N ILE A 4 -26.65 -60.88 -17.74
CA ILE A 4 -27.23 -59.52 -17.66
C ILE A 4 -26.30 -58.58 -18.44
N MET A 5 -26.75 -58.22 -19.64
CA MET A 5 -26.20 -57.18 -20.49
C MET A 5 -26.88 -55.84 -20.17
N ARG A 6 -26.07 -54.77 -20.25
CA ARG A 6 -26.36 -53.42 -20.78
C ARG A 6 -27.58 -52.66 -20.23
N ASP A 7 -27.31 -51.51 -19.61
CA ASP A 7 -27.64 -50.23 -20.26
C ASP A 7 -26.76 -49.09 -19.70
N ARG A 8 -25.71 -48.69 -20.45
CA ARG A 8 -24.96 -47.44 -20.20
C ARG A 8 -25.52 -46.39 -21.15
N ARG A 9 -26.50 -45.60 -20.68
CA ARG A 9 -26.94 -44.41 -21.40
C ARG A 9 -25.92 -43.30 -21.17
N SER A 10 -25.20 -42.97 -22.24
CA SER A 10 -24.35 -41.77 -22.32
C SER A 10 -25.21 -40.52 -22.20
N LEU A 11 -24.99 -39.75 -21.13
CA LEU A 11 -25.48 -38.38 -21.05
C LEU A 11 -24.77 -37.54 -22.14
N PRO A 12 -25.48 -36.75 -22.95
CA PRO A 12 -24.86 -35.94 -23.99
C PRO A 12 -23.97 -34.87 -23.36
N GLY A 13 -22.67 -34.91 -23.65
CA GLY A 13 -21.62 -34.02 -23.13
C GLY A 13 -21.73 -32.54 -23.51
N ARG A 14 -22.93 -32.07 -23.90
CA ARG A 14 -23.21 -30.67 -24.23
C ARG A 14 -23.92 -29.91 -23.10
N THR A 15 -24.50 -30.59 -22.11
CA THR A 15 -25.13 -29.92 -20.95
C THR A 15 -24.17 -29.68 -19.78
N LEU A 16 -23.04 -30.41 -19.69
CA LEU A 16 -22.04 -30.18 -18.64
C LEU A 16 -21.15 -28.95 -18.91
N LEU A 17 -20.97 -28.58 -20.19
CA LEU A 17 -20.17 -27.41 -20.58
C LEU A 17 -20.91 -26.08 -20.35
N ALA A 18 -22.25 -26.09 -20.42
CA ALA A 18 -23.05 -24.90 -20.12
C ALA A 18 -23.08 -24.59 -18.61
N LEU A 19 -23.04 -25.60 -17.73
CA LEU A 19 -23.01 -25.39 -16.28
C LEU A 19 -21.63 -24.90 -15.77
N LEU A 20 -20.55 -25.27 -16.46
CA LEU A 20 -19.19 -24.85 -16.10
C LEU A 20 -18.87 -23.41 -16.55
N ILE A 21 -19.51 -22.92 -17.61
CA ILE A 21 -19.37 -21.53 -18.08
C ILE A 21 -20.21 -20.56 -17.22
N SER A 22 -21.33 -21.03 -16.63
CA SER A 22 -22.12 -20.21 -15.70
C SER A 22 -21.47 -20.04 -14.31
N LEU A 23 -20.55 -20.92 -13.91
CA LEU A 23 -19.84 -20.83 -12.63
C LEU A 23 -18.57 -19.96 -12.68
N LEU A 24 -18.12 -19.57 -13.88
CA LEU A 24 -16.98 -18.66 -14.09
C LEU A 24 -17.38 -17.20 -14.35
N ALA A 25 -18.67 -16.88 -14.27
CA ALA A 25 -19.19 -15.51 -14.31
C ALA A 25 -19.42 -14.96 -12.89
N LEU A 26 -18.55 -15.29 -11.92
CA LEU A 26 -18.34 -14.40 -10.79
C LEU A 26 -17.73 -13.12 -11.36
N THR A 27 -18.60 -12.21 -11.75
CA THR A 27 -18.24 -10.81 -11.93
C THR A 27 -17.49 -10.42 -10.66
N VAL A 28 -16.18 -10.24 -10.77
CA VAL A 28 -15.44 -9.39 -9.86
C VAL A 28 -16.14 -8.05 -10.00
N ALA A 29 -17.12 -7.80 -9.13
CA ALA A 29 -17.67 -6.47 -9.02
C ALA A 29 -16.45 -5.59 -8.82
N PRO A 30 -16.26 -4.52 -9.61
CA PRO A 30 -15.28 -3.52 -9.23
C PRO A 30 -15.58 -3.22 -7.77
N ALA A 31 -14.58 -3.32 -6.91
CA ALA A 31 -14.68 -2.78 -5.57
C ALA A 31 -15.05 -1.31 -5.82
N GLN A 32 -16.36 -1.02 -5.82
CA GLN A 32 -16.85 0.33 -5.79
C GLN A 32 -16.17 0.85 -4.55
N ALA A 33 -15.23 1.77 -4.74
CA ALA A 33 -14.76 2.61 -3.66
C ALA A 33 -16.04 3.08 -2.99
N GLN A 34 -16.38 2.45 -1.86
CA GLN A 34 -17.52 2.86 -1.07
C GLN A 34 -17.25 4.33 -0.87
N ASN A 35 -18.09 5.18 -1.47
CA ASN A 35 -18.11 6.60 -1.15
C ASN A 35 -17.90 6.65 0.35
N ALA A 36 -16.79 7.26 0.78
CA ALA A 36 -16.43 7.34 2.18
C ALA A 36 -17.54 8.15 2.85
N GLY A 37 -18.61 7.45 3.22
CA GLY A 37 -19.84 8.06 3.67
C GLY A 37 -19.52 8.88 4.90
N ASP A 38 -20.26 9.97 5.09
CA ASP A 38 -20.26 10.75 6.30
C ASP A 38 -20.03 9.87 7.55
N ARG A 39 -19.05 10.28 8.35
CA ARG A 39 -18.62 9.56 9.55
C ARG A 39 -19.30 10.24 10.73
N VAL A 40 -19.99 9.45 11.55
CA VAL A 40 -20.68 9.95 12.74
C VAL A 40 -20.10 9.24 13.95
N THR A 41 -19.36 9.98 14.77
CA THR A 41 -18.72 9.45 15.97
C THR A 41 -19.33 10.09 17.21
N VAL A 42 -19.92 9.29 18.09
CA VAL A 42 -20.36 9.75 19.41
C VAL A 42 -19.26 9.42 20.42
N ILE A 43 -18.69 10.45 21.04
CA ILE A 43 -17.67 10.30 22.07
C ILE A 43 -18.36 10.20 23.43
N VAL A 44 -18.09 9.13 24.15
CA VAL A 44 -18.52 8.94 25.54
C VAL A 44 -17.29 9.13 26.42
N LEU A 45 -17.26 10.25 27.15
CA LEU A 45 -16.09 10.68 27.92
C LEU A 45 -16.35 10.52 29.42
N ASP A 46 -15.62 9.61 30.05
CA ASP A 46 -15.64 9.45 31.50
C ASP A 46 -15.18 10.71 32.22
N GLN A 47 -16.03 11.15 33.13
CA GLN A 47 -15.83 12.28 34.02
C GLN A 47 -16.27 11.91 35.43
N SER A 48 -16.25 10.62 35.78
CA SER A 48 -16.51 10.15 37.14
C SER A 48 -15.44 10.64 38.11
N GLY A 49 -15.72 10.55 39.42
CA GLY A 49 -14.80 11.05 40.45
C GLY A 49 -13.43 10.36 40.48
N SER A 50 -13.30 9.13 39.99
CA SER A 50 -12.00 8.44 39.90
C SER A 50 -11.02 9.12 38.94
N MET A 51 -11.53 9.88 37.98
CA MET A 51 -10.72 10.62 37.01
C MET A 51 -9.82 11.68 37.66
N ASP A 52 -10.12 12.14 38.88
CA ASP A 52 -9.22 13.01 39.65
C ASP A 52 -7.90 12.33 40.00
N GLY A 53 -7.92 11.00 40.15
CA GLY A 53 -6.73 10.21 40.43
C GLY A 53 -6.06 9.70 39.15
N THR A 54 -6.84 9.25 38.18
CA THR A 54 -6.30 8.60 36.97
C THR A 54 -5.92 9.59 35.88
N ASP A 55 -6.57 10.76 35.77
CA ASP A 55 -6.27 11.82 34.79
C ASP A 55 -6.40 13.23 35.44
N PRO A 56 -5.54 13.56 36.42
CA PRO A 56 -5.63 14.80 37.19
C PRO A 56 -5.42 16.06 36.32
N LEU A 57 -4.75 15.93 35.18
CA LEU A 57 -4.49 17.04 34.26
C LEU A 57 -5.60 17.19 33.20
N GLY A 58 -6.56 16.27 33.14
CA GLY A 58 -7.64 16.32 32.15
C GLY A 58 -7.17 16.06 30.72
N LEU A 59 -6.12 15.27 30.52
CA LEU A 59 -5.55 14.98 29.19
C LEU A 59 -6.55 14.27 28.28
N ARG A 60 -7.54 13.56 28.83
CA ARG A 60 -8.66 13.02 28.04
C ARG A 60 -9.43 14.10 27.28
N CYS A 61 -9.60 15.28 27.86
CA CYS A 61 -10.29 16.38 27.23
C CYS A 61 -9.43 17.00 26.14
N SER A 62 -8.13 17.19 26.40
CA SER A 62 -7.19 17.67 25.41
C SER A 62 -7.17 16.74 24.20
N ALA A 63 -7.17 15.41 24.41
CA ALA A 63 -7.28 14.43 23.34
C ALA A 63 -8.60 14.54 22.54
N VAL A 64 -9.75 14.76 23.21
CA VAL A 64 -11.04 14.97 22.53
C VAL A 64 -11.08 16.29 21.76
N ARG A 65 -10.53 17.39 22.31
CA ARG A 65 -10.41 18.66 21.59
C ARG A 65 -9.50 18.54 20.36
N LEU A 66 -8.43 17.76 20.47
CA LEU A 66 -7.56 17.44 19.34
C LEU A 66 -8.32 16.72 18.23
N LEU A 67 -9.21 15.77 18.54
CA LEU A 67 -10.08 15.15 17.51
C LEU A 67 -10.97 16.16 16.81
N ALA A 68 -11.55 17.11 17.56
CA ALA A 68 -12.34 18.18 16.98
C ALA A 68 -11.50 19.09 16.06
N ASP A 69 -10.25 19.37 16.44
CA ASP A 69 -9.31 20.14 15.64
C ASP A 69 -8.86 19.40 14.37
N LEU A 70 -8.76 18.07 14.42
CA LEU A 70 -8.41 17.26 13.26
C LEU A 70 -9.57 17.00 12.30
N ALA A 71 -10.81 17.16 12.79
CA ALA A 71 -12.03 16.86 12.04
C ALA A 71 -12.08 17.52 10.66
N THR A 72 -12.65 16.81 9.69
CA THR A 72 -12.90 17.29 8.33
C THR A 72 -14.38 17.61 8.13
N GLU A 73 -14.74 18.15 6.98
CA GLU A 73 -16.14 18.43 6.61
C GLU A 73 -17.04 17.18 6.56
N GLN A 74 -16.44 16.00 6.46
CA GLN A 74 -17.15 14.71 6.45
C GLN A 74 -17.35 14.12 7.85
N ASP A 75 -16.76 14.74 8.88
CA ASP A 75 -16.80 14.24 10.25
C ASP A 75 -17.90 14.93 11.06
N THR A 76 -18.81 14.13 11.58
CA THR A 76 -19.85 14.53 12.53
C THR A 76 -19.54 13.96 13.90
N TYR A 77 -19.51 14.79 14.93
CA TYR A 77 -19.23 14.36 16.30
C TYR A 77 -20.35 14.74 17.27
N GLY A 78 -20.70 13.81 18.14
CA GLY A 78 -21.49 14.06 19.35
C GLY A 78 -20.65 13.81 20.61
N LEU A 79 -21.05 14.37 21.74
CA LEU A 79 -20.35 14.22 23.02
C LEU A 79 -21.35 13.89 24.12
N ILE A 80 -21.06 12.81 24.84
CA ILE A 80 -21.75 12.39 26.05
C ILE A 80 -20.76 12.46 27.20
N ARG A 81 -21.16 13.19 28.23
CA ARG A 81 -20.54 13.17 29.55
C ARG A 81 -20.97 11.91 30.29
N LEU A 82 -20.00 11.09 30.65
CA LEU A 82 -20.18 9.91 31.49
C LEU A 82 -19.83 10.26 32.93
N ALA A 83 -20.78 10.89 33.61
CA ALA A 83 -20.70 11.24 35.02
C ALA A 83 -22.12 11.38 35.58
N SER A 84 -22.34 10.94 36.82
CA SER A 84 -23.65 11.12 37.46
C SER A 84 -23.57 11.21 38.99
N THR A 85 -24.11 12.29 39.54
CA THR A 85 -24.21 12.51 41.00
C THR A 85 -25.50 11.95 41.60
N THR A 86 -26.53 11.68 40.79
CA THR A 86 -27.90 11.41 41.25
C THR A 86 -28.63 10.41 40.34
N ASP A 87 -28.18 9.15 40.26
CA ASP A 87 -28.93 8.00 39.69
C ASP A 87 -28.67 7.60 38.22
N ARG A 88 -27.51 7.02 37.91
CA ARG A 88 -27.21 6.33 36.62
C ARG A 88 -27.43 7.13 35.33
N VAL A 89 -27.69 8.43 35.40
CA VAL A 89 -27.97 9.25 34.20
C VAL A 89 -26.69 9.88 33.67
N ALA A 90 -26.28 9.49 32.46
CA ALA A 90 -25.29 10.19 31.66
C ALA A 90 -25.92 11.42 30.97
N ARG A 91 -25.11 12.35 30.46
CA ARG A 91 -25.62 13.60 29.88
C ARG A 91 -25.09 13.84 28.48
N VAL A 92 -25.97 14.22 27.56
CA VAL A 92 -25.57 14.72 26.24
C VAL A 92 -25.05 16.14 26.42
N GLU A 93 -23.77 16.36 26.12
CA GLU A 93 -23.15 17.69 26.13
C GLU A 93 -23.32 18.39 24.78
N ILE A 94 -23.22 17.63 23.69
CA ILE A 94 -23.47 18.14 22.34
C ILE A 94 -24.07 17.06 21.45
N GLU A 95 -25.17 17.40 20.79
CA GLU A 95 -25.76 16.59 19.71
C GLU A 95 -24.79 16.45 18.53
N PRO A 96 -24.92 15.40 17.69
CA PRO A 96 -24.02 15.20 16.57
C PRO A 96 -24.01 16.39 15.59
N ARG A 97 -22.84 17.02 15.42
CA ARG A 97 -22.62 18.18 14.53
C ARG A 97 -21.42 17.96 13.62
N ARG A 98 -21.47 18.52 12.41
CA ARG A 98 -20.34 18.50 11.48
C ARG A 98 -19.26 19.49 11.94
N LEU A 99 -18.04 19.02 12.18
CA LEU A 99 -16.96 19.85 12.75
C LEU A 99 -16.00 20.42 11.70
N GLY A 100 -16.30 20.28 10.41
CA GLY A 100 -15.55 20.95 9.34
C GLY A 100 -15.73 22.48 9.31
N TYR A 101 -16.74 23.01 10.01
CA TYR A 101 -16.99 24.45 10.11
C TYR A 101 -16.48 25.01 11.45
N GLN A 102 -15.74 26.12 11.40
CA GLN A 102 -15.02 26.65 12.57
C GLN A 102 -15.94 26.96 13.78
N PRO A 103 -17.10 27.63 13.63
CA PRO A 103 -18.04 27.82 14.74
C PRO A 103 -18.55 26.54 15.40
N ASP A 104 -18.84 25.48 14.64
CA ASP A 104 -19.30 24.21 15.20
C ASP A 104 -18.17 23.50 15.94
N ARG A 105 -16.95 23.60 15.42
CA ARG A 105 -15.73 23.12 16.10
C ARG A 105 -15.47 23.87 17.40
N ASP A 106 -15.54 25.19 17.40
CA ASP A 106 -15.35 26.01 18.60
C ASP A 106 -16.42 25.69 19.65
N ALA A 107 -17.68 25.53 19.24
CA ALA A 107 -18.78 25.12 20.12
C ALA A 107 -18.54 23.72 20.71
N PHE A 108 -18.07 22.76 19.89
CA PHE A 108 -17.71 21.43 20.37
C PHE A 108 -16.56 21.50 21.39
N ARG A 109 -15.48 22.22 21.09
CA ARG A 109 -14.33 22.39 22.02
C ARG A 109 -14.75 23.01 23.36
N ALA A 110 -15.64 24.00 23.32
CA ALA A 110 -16.19 24.64 24.52
C ALA A 110 -17.11 23.70 25.33
N ALA A 111 -17.77 22.75 24.68
CA ALA A 111 -18.57 21.72 25.36
C ALA A 111 -17.71 20.64 26.02
N VAL A 112 -16.46 20.43 25.58
CA VAL A 112 -15.52 19.52 26.25
C VAL A 112 -15.06 20.12 27.57
N ARG A 113 -15.71 19.72 28.66
CA ARG A 113 -15.33 20.07 30.04
C ARG A 113 -14.49 18.95 30.66
N CYS A 114 -13.81 19.22 31.76
CA CYS A 114 -12.95 18.25 32.45
C CYS A 114 -13.25 18.12 33.94
N ASP A 115 -14.34 18.73 34.39
CA ASP A 115 -14.82 18.56 35.75
C ASP A 115 -15.22 17.10 35.98
N THR A 116 -14.87 16.61 37.16
CA THR A 116 -15.07 15.24 37.60
C THR A 116 -16.19 15.21 38.64
N GLU A 117 -17.11 14.25 38.52
CA GLU A 117 -18.18 14.07 39.49
C GLU A 117 -18.77 12.66 39.47
N GLY A 118 -19.10 12.15 40.66
CA GLY A 118 -20.02 11.03 40.81
C GLY A 118 -19.56 9.71 40.19
N ASN A 119 -20.54 8.95 39.69
CA ASN A 119 -20.39 7.56 39.24
C ASN A 119 -20.20 7.43 37.71
N THR A 120 -20.04 6.19 37.25
CA THR A 120 -19.64 5.78 35.90
C THR A 120 -20.80 5.06 35.15
N PRO A 121 -21.87 5.77 34.71
CA PRO A 121 -23.08 5.16 34.13
C PRO A 121 -22.90 4.71 32.66
N ILE A 122 -22.12 3.66 32.42
CA ILE A 122 -21.79 3.16 31.08
C ILE A 122 -23.03 2.65 30.32
N ALA A 123 -23.96 1.96 30.97
CA ALA A 123 -25.14 1.45 30.27
C ALA A 123 -26.00 2.57 29.69
N ASP A 124 -26.22 3.63 30.48
CA ASP A 124 -27.04 4.77 30.09
C ASP A 124 -26.36 5.61 29.00
N SER A 125 -25.05 5.81 29.08
CA SER A 125 -24.30 6.52 28.04
C SER A 125 -24.32 5.80 26.70
N LEU A 126 -24.24 4.47 26.67
CA LEU A 126 -24.35 3.71 25.44
C LEU A 126 -25.77 3.76 24.87
N ARG A 127 -26.81 3.77 25.72
CA ARG A 127 -28.19 4.01 25.28
C ARG A 127 -28.35 5.39 24.62
N LEU A 128 -27.83 6.44 25.25
CA LEU A 128 -27.82 7.79 24.67
C LEU A 128 -27.04 7.84 23.36
N ALA A 129 -25.89 7.16 23.28
CA ALA A 129 -25.09 7.11 22.05
C ALA A 129 -25.85 6.41 20.91
N TYR A 130 -26.56 5.32 21.22
CA TYR A 130 -27.45 4.66 20.27
C TYR A 130 -28.55 5.60 19.78
N GLU A 131 -29.20 6.32 20.69
CA GLU A 131 -30.26 7.29 20.38
C GLU A 131 -29.76 8.43 19.49
N MET A 132 -28.57 8.97 19.75
CA MET A 132 -27.92 9.99 18.92
C MET A 132 -27.66 9.48 17.50
N LEU A 133 -27.07 8.29 17.36
CA LEU A 133 -26.83 7.67 16.05
C LEU A 133 -28.14 7.38 15.31
N ALA A 134 -29.17 6.91 16.01
CA ALA A 134 -30.51 6.68 15.46
C ALA A 134 -31.19 7.99 15.02
N GLY A 135 -31.02 9.09 15.76
CA GLY A 135 -31.49 10.41 15.38
C GLY A 135 -30.85 10.91 14.08
N VAL A 136 -29.53 10.71 13.92
CA VAL A 136 -28.84 11.02 12.67
C VAL A 136 -29.36 10.15 11.51
N ALA A 137 -29.59 8.84 11.74
CA ALA A 137 -30.19 7.97 10.73
C ALA A 137 -31.58 8.47 10.28
N GLY A 138 -32.41 8.87 11.23
CA GLY A 138 -33.77 9.37 10.99
C GLY A 138 -33.79 10.70 10.22
N SER A 139 -32.99 11.67 10.65
CA SER A 139 -32.86 12.99 9.99
C SER A 139 -32.34 12.91 8.55
N ARG A 140 -31.62 11.84 8.21
CA ARG A 140 -31.09 11.57 6.86
C ARG A 140 -32.02 10.74 5.97
N GLY A 141 -33.24 10.44 6.44
CA GLY A 141 -34.18 9.61 5.69
C GLY A 141 -33.64 8.21 5.39
N GLY A 142 -32.77 7.67 6.27
CA GLY A 142 -32.17 6.35 6.10
C GLY A 142 -30.95 6.29 5.17
N ALA A 143 -30.40 7.43 4.73
CA ALA A 143 -29.15 7.41 3.97
C ALA A 143 -28.02 6.75 4.80
N PRO A 144 -27.24 5.82 4.20
CA PRO A 144 -26.23 5.07 4.94
C PRO A 144 -25.10 6.01 5.41
N PHE A 145 -24.60 5.74 6.61
CA PHE A 145 -23.45 6.42 7.20
C PHE A 145 -22.65 5.44 8.07
N ARG A 146 -21.41 5.79 8.38
CA ARG A 146 -20.57 5.00 9.28
C ARG A 146 -20.75 5.52 10.71
N GLY A 147 -21.57 4.83 11.50
CA GLY A 147 -21.83 5.16 12.90
C GLY A 147 -20.84 4.49 13.84
N ARG A 148 -20.33 5.24 14.81
CA ARG A 148 -19.35 4.77 15.78
C ARG A 148 -19.55 5.41 17.14
N VAL A 149 -19.24 4.66 18.20
CA VAL A 149 -19.07 5.16 19.56
C VAL A 149 -17.60 5.05 19.93
N LEU A 150 -17.03 6.08 20.55
CA LEU A 150 -15.72 6.04 21.19
C LEU A 150 -15.91 6.21 22.70
N LEU A 151 -15.78 5.12 23.44
CA LEU A 151 -15.93 5.08 24.90
C LEU A 151 -14.54 5.15 25.56
N LEU A 152 -14.30 6.15 26.39
CA LEU A 152 -13.15 6.22 27.28
C LEU A 152 -13.62 6.09 28.72
N THR A 153 -13.02 5.20 29.51
CA THR A 153 -13.32 5.04 30.96
C THR A 153 -12.11 4.54 31.75
N ASP A 154 -12.03 4.92 33.02
CA ASP A 154 -11.03 4.43 33.97
C ASP A 154 -11.60 3.42 34.98
N GLY A 155 -12.89 3.11 34.88
CA GLY A 155 -13.64 2.50 35.97
C GLY A 155 -14.69 1.48 35.55
N ALA A 156 -15.17 0.72 36.53
CA ALA A 156 -16.28 -0.20 36.35
C ALA A 156 -17.61 0.56 36.22
N PRO A 157 -18.62 0.00 35.52
CA PRO A 157 -19.96 0.59 35.51
C PRO A 157 -20.49 0.83 36.93
N ALA A 158 -20.99 2.04 37.23
CA ALA A 158 -21.54 2.41 38.53
C ALA A 158 -22.66 3.48 38.42
N PRO A 159 -23.61 3.55 39.37
CA PRO A 159 -23.87 2.56 40.43
C PRO A 159 -24.52 1.28 39.87
N ASP A 160 -24.39 0.16 40.60
CA ASP A 160 -24.84 -1.19 40.19
C ASP A 160 -24.16 -1.73 38.93
N SER A 161 -22.94 -2.22 39.11
CA SER A 161 -22.13 -2.78 38.02
C SER A 161 -22.80 -3.99 37.36
N ALA A 162 -23.44 -4.86 38.13
CA ALA A 162 -24.04 -6.08 37.59
C ALA A 162 -25.23 -5.77 36.68
N GLY A 163 -26.15 -4.92 37.13
CA GLY A 163 -27.30 -4.52 36.30
C GLY A 163 -26.87 -3.75 35.04
N GLN A 164 -25.88 -2.85 35.16
CA GLN A 164 -25.35 -2.15 33.99
C GLN A 164 -24.70 -3.10 32.98
N ILE A 165 -23.93 -4.09 33.43
CA ILE A 165 -23.31 -5.07 32.53
C ILE A 165 -24.37 -5.83 31.73
N GLU A 166 -25.46 -6.25 32.38
CA GLU A 166 -26.57 -6.94 31.68
C GLU A 166 -27.28 -6.01 30.68
N GLU A 167 -27.50 -4.74 31.03
CA GLU A 167 -28.08 -3.74 30.13
C GLU A 167 -27.18 -3.45 28.92
N ILE A 168 -25.86 -3.33 29.15
CA ILE A 168 -24.86 -3.16 28.10
C ILE A 168 -24.96 -4.33 27.12
N ARG A 169 -24.91 -5.57 27.61
CA ARG A 169 -24.99 -6.79 26.79
C ARG A 169 -26.29 -6.87 25.99
N ALA A 170 -27.41 -6.44 26.58
CA ALA A 170 -28.69 -6.40 25.87
C ALA A 170 -28.70 -5.36 24.73
N LEU A 171 -27.87 -4.32 24.81
CA LEU A 171 -27.80 -3.25 23.81
C LEU A 171 -26.84 -3.58 22.64
N LEU A 172 -25.78 -4.36 22.86
CA LEU A 172 -24.77 -4.69 21.83
C LEU A 172 -25.37 -5.26 20.52
N PRO A 173 -26.36 -6.18 20.54
CA PRO A 173 -26.99 -6.68 19.32
C PRO A 173 -27.64 -5.58 18.47
N SER A 174 -28.12 -4.49 19.10
CA SER A 174 -28.75 -3.37 18.39
C SER A 174 -27.72 -2.53 17.63
N PHE A 175 -26.53 -2.33 18.19
CA PHE A 175 -25.40 -1.71 17.49
C PHE A 175 -24.93 -2.58 16.31
N GLN A 176 -24.72 -3.87 16.57
CA GLN A 176 -24.30 -4.83 15.56
C GLN A 176 -25.27 -4.91 14.38
N ALA A 177 -26.59 -4.96 14.64
CA ALA A 177 -27.62 -5.02 13.61
C ALA A 177 -27.65 -3.78 12.69
N LYS A 178 -27.13 -2.64 13.16
CA LYS A 178 -26.99 -1.41 12.38
C LYS A 178 -25.63 -1.26 11.71
N GLY A 179 -24.69 -2.17 11.99
CA GLY A 179 -23.30 -2.05 11.56
C GLY A 179 -22.57 -0.88 12.23
N TRP A 180 -23.03 -0.45 13.41
CA TRP A 180 -22.38 0.59 14.19
C TRP A 180 -21.39 -0.04 15.17
N THR A 181 -20.20 0.56 15.26
CA THR A 181 -19.10 0.00 16.05
C THR A 181 -18.93 0.71 17.38
N ILE A 182 -18.48 0.00 18.41
CA ILE A 182 -18.05 0.60 19.69
C ILE A 182 -16.54 0.39 19.82
N ASP A 183 -15.80 1.49 19.77
CA ASP A 183 -14.38 1.53 20.07
C ASP A 183 -14.19 1.94 21.53
N THR A 184 -13.23 1.33 22.21
CA THR A 184 -13.05 1.51 23.66
C THR A 184 -11.61 1.85 24.03
N VAL A 185 -11.45 2.71 25.03
CA VAL A 185 -10.19 3.07 25.69
C VAL A 185 -10.34 2.83 27.18
N GLY A 186 -9.49 1.99 27.74
CA GLY A 186 -9.32 1.88 29.18
C GLY A 186 -8.24 2.83 29.66
N LEU A 187 -8.42 3.44 30.83
CA LEU A 187 -7.37 4.21 31.51
C LEU A 187 -7.01 3.54 32.84
N GLN A 188 -5.75 3.12 32.96
CA GLN A 188 -5.17 2.51 34.15
C GLN A 188 -5.94 1.29 34.69
N LEU A 189 -6.67 0.55 33.84
CA LEU A 189 -7.53 -0.54 34.29
C LEU A 189 -6.69 -1.68 34.89
N ARG A 190 -5.55 -2.00 34.28
CA ARG A 190 -4.60 -2.98 34.85
C ARG A 190 -4.00 -2.52 36.17
N ALA A 191 -3.57 -1.26 36.26
CA ALA A 191 -2.98 -0.72 37.49
C ALA A 191 -3.98 -0.74 38.65
N GLN A 192 -5.27 -0.59 38.34
CA GLN A 192 -6.37 -0.65 39.30
C GLN A 192 -6.92 -2.08 39.53
N ASN A 193 -6.31 -3.11 38.94
CA ASN A 193 -6.78 -4.51 39.00
C ASN A 193 -8.21 -4.73 38.49
N LEU A 194 -8.66 -3.93 37.51
CA LEU A 194 -9.99 -3.97 36.91
C LEU A 194 -10.04 -4.89 35.67
N ALA A 195 -9.56 -6.13 35.80
CA ALA A 195 -9.53 -7.09 34.70
C ALA A 195 -10.92 -7.36 34.10
N GLY A 196 -11.95 -7.48 34.93
CA GLY A 196 -13.33 -7.69 34.47
C GLY A 196 -13.90 -6.50 33.67
N VAL A 197 -13.46 -5.27 33.96
CA VAL A 197 -13.84 -4.09 33.16
C VAL A 197 -13.16 -4.14 31.80
N ARG A 198 -11.87 -4.49 31.77
CA ARG A 198 -11.14 -4.68 30.51
C ARG A 198 -11.78 -5.75 29.64
N GLU A 199 -12.20 -6.88 30.22
CA GLU A 199 -12.93 -7.94 29.51
C GLU A 199 -14.26 -7.45 28.97
N LEU A 200 -15.02 -6.67 29.75
CA LEU A 200 -16.27 -6.05 29.29
C LEU A 200 -16.04 -5.10 28.10
N LEU A 201 -15.01 -4.25 28.15
CA LEU A 201 -14.69 -3.36 27.03
C LEU A 201 -14.31 -4.15 25.76
N GLN A 202 -13.54 -5.23 25.91
CA GLN A 202 -13.22 -6.12 24.79
C GLN A 202 -14.47 -6.82 24.25
N GLU A 203 -15.40 -7.25 25.12
CA GLU A 203 -16.68 -7.84 24.73
C GLU A 203 -17.51 -6.89 23.85
N MET A 204 -17.57 -5.60 24.20
CA MET A 204 -18.26 -4.58 23.38
C MET A 204 -17.65 -4.47 21.98
N VAL A 205 -16.33 -4.45 21.90
CA VAL A 205 -15.55 -4.37 20.67
C VAL A 205 -15.84 -5.59 19.79
N ASP A 206 -15.72 -6.79 20.35
CA ASP A 206 -15.87 -8.05 19.63
C ASP A 206 -17.29 -8.23 19.07
N GLN A 207 -18.32 -7.83 19.83
CA GLN A 207 -19.71 -7.96 19.39
C GLN A 207 -20.13 -6.92 18.35
N THR A 208 -19.52 -5.74 18.35
CA THR A 208 -19.91 -4.63 17.45
C THR A 208 -18.95 -4.44 16.27
N GLY A 209 -17.84 -5.17 16.22
CA GLY A 209 -16.81 -5.02 15.19
C GLY A 209 -15.99 -3.73 15.33
N GLY A 210 -15.90 -3.19 16.55
CA GLY A 210 -15.08 -2.02 16.86
C GLY A 210 -13.62 -2.35 17.08
N ALA A 211 -12.91 -1.47 17.80
CA ALA A 211 -11.52 -1.65 18.17
C ALA A 211 -11.27 -1.32 19.64
N PHE A 212 -10.61 -2.24 20.35
CA PHE A 212 -10.03 -1.97 21.67
C PHE A 212 -8.74 -1.20 21.45
N LEU A 213 -8.78 0.11 21.64
CA LEU A 213 -7.68 1.00 21.26
C LEU A 213 -6.49 0.90 22.21
N GLY A 214 -6.74 0.53 23.46
CA GLY A 214 -5.70 0.39 24.46
C GLY A 214 -6.26 0.42 25.88
N ASP A 215 -5.43 -0.05 26.80
CA ASP A 215 -5.55 0.25 28.23
C ASP A 215 -4.28 0.99 28.60
N VAL A 216 -4.44 2.30 28.74
CA VAL A 216 -3.37 3.27 28.84
C VAL A 216 -2.88 3.34 30.28
N GLY A 217 -1.57 3.17 30.49
CA GLY A 217 -0.97 3.24 31.82
C GLY A 217 -0.75 4.68 32.29
N ASP A 218 -0.41 5.58 31.38
CA ASP A 218 -0.16 6.99 31.66
C ASP A 218 -1.10 7.86 30.80
N PRO A 219 -1.87 8.81 31.38
CA PRO A 219 -2.78 9.67 30.62
C PRO A 219 -2.13 10.41 29.45
N SER A 220 -0.81 10.64 29.47
CA SER A 220 -0.08 11.24 28.36
C SER A 220 -0.12 10.41 27.07
N ASP A 221 -0.31 9.09 27.16
CA ASP A 221 -0.45 8.21 25.99
C ASP A 221 -1.85 8.32 25.32
N LEU A 222 -2.82 9.02 25.95
CA LEU A 222 -4.15 9.21 25.35
C LEU A 222 -4.08 10.00 24.03
N GLN A 223 -3.21 11.00 23.97
CA GLN A 223 -3.09 11.82 22.76
C GLN A 223 -2.58 11.00 21.55
N PRO A 224 -1.43 10.29 21.60
CA PRO A 224 -1.00 9.40 20.52
C PRO A 224 -2.06 8.37 20.13
N LEU A 225 -2.77 7.79 21.11
CA LEU A 225 -3.85 6.84 20.85
C LEU A 225 -4.98 7.47 20.03
N PHE A 226 -5.42 8.68 20.38
CA PHE A 226 -6.47 9.41 19.67
C PHE A 226 -6.01 9.86 18.27
N VAL A 227 -4.74 10.23 18.12
CA VAL A 227 -4.13 10.51 16.81
C VAL A 227 -4.18 9.26 15.92
N GLY A 228 -3.79 8.10 16.45
CA GLY A 228 -3.87 6.83 15.72
C GLY A 228 -5.30 6.44 15.35
N PHE A 229 -6.27 6.69 16.25
CA PHE A 229 -7.70 6.54 15.96
C PHE A 229 -8.12 7.43 14.79
N PHE A 230 -7.78 8.72 14.83
CA PHE A 230 -8.14 9.66 13.77
C PHE A 230 -7.45 9.33 12.44
N ALA A 231 -6.19 8.91 12.45
CA ALA A 231 -5.46 8.49 11.26
C ALA A 231 -6.19 7.35 10.53
N ARG A 232 -6.59 6.29 11.27
CA ARG A 232 -7.40 5.18 10.73
C ARG A 232 -8.74 5.66 10.20
N GLN A 233 -9.39 6.59 10.90
CA GLN A 233 -10.69 7.12 10.49
C GLN A 233 -10.61 7.96 9.21
N SER A 234 -9.57 8.79 9.07
CA SER A 234 -9.39 9.77 7.98
C SER A 234 -8.66 9.22 6.76
N GLY A 235 -8.05 8.03 6.87
CA GLY A 235 -7.19 7.49 5.81
C GLY A 235 -5.87 8.27 5.68
N ARG A 236 -5.52 9.10 6.67
CA ARG A 236 -4.21 9.77 6.73
C ARG A 236 -3.16 8.80 7.22
N THR A 237 -1.97 8.90 6.66
CA THR A 237 -0.82 8.09 7.04
C THR A 237 -0.15 8.72 8.26
N SER A 238 -0.07 7.98 9.36
CA SER A 238 0.74 8.37 10.52
C SER A 238 2.21 8.11 10.24
N VAL A 239 3.05 9.11 10.41
CA VAL A 239 4.50 8.93 10.52
C VAL A 239 4.80 8.49 11.96
N PRO A 240 5.81 7.63 12.21
CA PRO A 240 6.18 7.23 13.57
C PRO A 240 6.37 8.44 14.49
N GLU A 241 5.87 8.30 15.72
CA GLU A 241 5.97 9.32 16.73
C GLU A 241 7.43 9.61 17.09
N ARG A 242 7.72 10.85 17.47
CA ARG A 242 9.07 11.25 17.89
C ARG A 242 9.01 12.03 19.19
N ALA A 243 9.64 11.49 20.22
CA ALA A 243 9.85 12.22 21.47
C ALA A 243 10.81 13.40 21.24
N TYR A 244 10.60 14.48 21.98
CA TYR A 244 11.48 15.64 21.99
C TYR A 244 11.67 16.17 23.41
N THR A 245 12.80 16.86 23.62
CA THR A 245 13.06 17.67 24.82
C THR A 245 13.74 18.94 24.36
N LEU A 246 13.12 20.09 24.64
CA LEU A 246 13.62 21.40 24.27
C LEU A 246 13.99 22.18 25.53
N ALA A 247 15.13 22.87 25.47
CA ALA A 247 15.42 23.97 26.39
C ALA A 247 14.66 25.24 25.96
N SER A 248 14.65 26.28 26.81
CA SER A 248 14.13 27.59 26.41
C SER A 248 14.91 28.14 25.20
N GLY A 249 14.19 28.47 24.12
CA GLY A 249 14.78 28.88 22.85
C GLY A 249 15.40 27.75 22.02
N GLY A 250 15.32 26.50 22.49
CA GLY A 250 15.77 25.33 21.74
C GLY A 250 14.92 25.04 20.52
N GLU A 251 15.48 24.32 19.55
CA GLU A 251 14.81 23.97 18.30
C GLU A 251 14.90 22.47 18.02
N GLU A 252 13.81 21.90 17.50
CA GLU A 252 13.73 20.52 17.05
C GLU A 252 13.30 20.47 15.58
N GLN A 253 14.10 19.85 14.71
CA GLN A 253 13.84 19.82 13.27
C GLN A 253 12.77 18.76 12.94
N ILE A 254 11.72 19.15 12.22
CA ILE A 254 10.70 18.24 11.69
C ILE A 254 10.90 18.12 10.17
N GLN A 255 11.09 16.90 9.69
CA GLN A 255 11.17 16.60 8.27
C GLN A 255 9.76 16.47 7.69
N ILE A 256 9.47 17.18 6.59
CA ILE A 256 8.22 17.03 5.85
C ILE A 256 8.43 15.96 4.77
N PRO A 257 7.64 14.88 4.76
CA PRO A 257 7.77 13.83 3.76
C PRO A 257 7.63 14.36 2.32
N ALA A 258 8.37 13.78 1.39
CA ALA A 258 8.25 14.15 -0.02
C ALA A 258 6.83 13.91 -0.56
N GLY A 259 6.39 14.77 -1.50
CA GLY A 259 5.05 14.67 -2.11
C GLY A 259 3.87 14.86 -1.13
N THR A 260 4.13 15.43 0.05
CA THR A 260 3.09 15.80 1.01
C THR A 260 2.13 16.81 0.38
N ARG A 261 0.86 16.42 0.28
CA ARG A 261 -0.28 17.30 -0.07
C ARG A 261 -0.87 17.97 1.16
N ARG A 262 -0.86 17.27 2.28
CA ARG A 262 -1.28 17.79 3.58
C ARG A 262 -0.43 17.14 4.66
N ILE A 263 -0.02 17.92 5.64
CA ILE A 263 0.56 17.44 6.89
C ILE A 263 -0.11 18.11 8.08
N ASP A 264 -0.58 17.33 9.04
CA ASP A 264 -0.99 17.79 10.35
C ASP A 264 0.14 17.47 11.33
N ILE A 265 0.67 18.52 11.95
CA ILE A 265 1.78 18.47 12.90
C ILE A 265 1.17 18.65 14.28
N LEU A 266 1.23 17.58 15.07
CA LEU A 266 0.57 17.49 16.36
C LEU A 266 1.66 17.31 17.40
N VAL A 267 1.79 18.27 18.30
CA VAL A 267 2.85 18.29 19.30
C VAL A 267 2.20 18.25 20.66
N SER A 268 2.43 17.18 21.41
CA SER A 268 2.07 17.13 22.84
C SER A 268 3.14 17.85 23.66
N LYS A 269 2.76 18.45 24.78
CA LYS A 269 3.69 19.10 25.71
C LYS A 269 3.38 18.78 27.16
N ASP A 270 4.42 18.58 27.95
CA ASP A 270 4.34 18.27 29.38
C ASP A 270 4.13 19.49 30.28
N ASP A 271 4.54 20.68 29.84
CA ASP A 271 4.33 21.95 30.54
C ASP A 271 3.17 22.74 29.92
N ALA A 272 2.10 22.89 30.70
CA ALA A 272 0.92 23.67 30.34
C ALA A 272 1.21 25.15 30.01
N ASN A 273 2.34 25.68 30.49
CA ASN A 273 2.74 27.06 30.30
C ASN A 273 3.75 27.26 29.17
N ALA A 274 4.22 26.17 28.53
CA ALA A 274 5.12 26.28 27.40
C ALA A 274 4.35 26.67 26.13
N SER A 275 4.88 27.66 25.41
CA SER A 275 4.39 28.08 24.11
C SER A 275 5.27 27.49 23.02
N LEU A 276 4.66 26.71 22.14
CA LEU A 276 5.32 26.07 21.02
C LEU A 276 5.02 26.82 19.74
N THR A 277 6.07 27.17 18.99
CA THR A 277 5.97 27.85 17.70
C THR A 277 6.63 27.00 16.63
N LEU A 278 5.94 26.77 15.52
CA LEU A 278 6.57 26.22 14.32
C LEU A 278 7.21 27.34 13.51
N VAL A 279 8.40 27.09 12.99
CA VAL A 279 9.22 28.05 12.28
C VAL A 279 9.70 27.43 10.97
N ARG A 280 9.72 28.22 9.89
CA ARG A 280 10.23 27.81 8.59
C ARG A 280 11.75 27.83 8.55
N ASP A 281 12.32 27.30 7.47
CA ASP A 281 13.77 27.31 7.19
C ASP A 281 14.41 28.69 7.15
N ASP A 282 13.62 29.73 6.84
CA ASP A 282 14.06 31.12 6.83
C ASP A 282 14.01 31.78 8.22
N GLY A 283 13.62 31.03 9.26
CA GLY A 283 13.49 31.51 10.63
C GLY A 283 12.18 32.25 10.92
N GLN A 284 11.26 32.37 9.96
CA GLN A 284 9.96 33.03 10.17
C GLN A 284 8.95 32.07 10.82
N PRO A 285 8.21 32.52 11.86
CA PRO A 285 7.18 31.71 12.47
C PRO A 285 6.04 31.43 11.48
N ILE A 286 5.45 30.24 11.57
CA ILE A 286 4.22 29.89 10.87
C ILE A 286 3.06 30.53 11.64
N SER A 287 2.22 31.28 10.93
CA SER A 287 1.05 31.97 11.47
C SER A 287 -0.26 31.44 10.87
N ARG A 288 -1.38 31.63 11.58
CA ARG A 288 -2.73 31.30 11.08
C ARG A 288 -3.06 32.00 9.76
N SER A 289 -2.51 33.17 9.51
CA SER A 289 -2.76 33.95 8.28
C SER A 289 -1.91 33.52 7.08
N ASP A 290 -0.97 32.61 7.27
CA ASP A 290 -0.08 32.18 6.20
C ASP A 290 -0.82 31.31 5.19
N SER A 291 -0.49 31.46 3.90
CA SER A 291 -1.12 30.65 2.85
C SER A 291 -0.81 29.17 3.05
N GLY A 292 -1.83 28.32 2.95
CA GLY A 292 -1.69 26.87 3.12
C GLY A 292 -1.79 26.40 4.58
N VAL A 293 -1.98 27.30 5.56
CA VAL A 293 -2.33 26.91 6.92
C VAL A 293 -3.85 26.76 7.02
N GLU A 294 -4.34 25.54 7.25
CA GLU A 294 -5.78 25.27 7.37
C GLU A 294 -6.25 25.07 8.82
N LEU A 295 -5.37 24.54 9.68
CA LEU A 295 -5.62 24.40 11.10
C LEU A 295 -4.51 25.12 11.85
N PHE A 296 -4.91 25.88 12.86
CA PHE A 296 -3.98 26.53 13.78
C PHE A 296 -4.59 26.55 15.18
N SER A 297 -4.32 25.51 15.95
CA SER A 297 -4.78 25.30 17.33
C SER A 297 -3.57 25.27 18.26
N THR A 298 -3.46 26.29 19.10
CA THR A 298 -2.33 26.51 20.03
C THR A 298 -2.82 26.91 21.42
N ASP A 299 -4.13 26.90 21.63
CA ASP A 299 -4.82 27.38 22.83
C ASP A 299 -5.09 26.27 23.85
N ASP A 300 -4.87 25.00 23.50
CA ASP A 300 -4.89 23.91 24.48
C ASP A 300 -3.58 23.88 25.30
N PRO A 301 -3.66 23.69 26.62
CA PRO A 301 -2.49 23.62 27.48
C PRO A 301 -1.58 22.44 27.20
N TYR A 302 -2.04 21.35 26.57
CA TYR A 302 -1.23 20.13 26.45
C TYR A 302 -0.92 19.72 25.02
N TYR A 303 -1.41 20.46 24.02
CA TYR A 303 -1.01 20.25 22.64
C TYR A 303 -0.98 21.52 21.78
N THR A 304 -0.23 21.42 20.69
CA THR A 304 -0.30 22.31 19.53
C THR A 304 -0.63 21.47 18.30
N ALA A 305 -1.59 21.90 17.49
CA ALA A 305 -1.95 21.25 16.23
C ALA A 305 -1.97 22.27 15.09
N ILE A 306 -1.14 22.03 14.07
CA ILE A 306 -1.03 22.90 12.90
C ILE A 306 -1.13 22.04 11.64
N SER A 307 -2.00 22.40 10.71
CA SER A 307 -2.13 21.71 9.42
C SER A 307 -1.63 22.58 8.28
N LEU A 308 -0.69 22.04 7.51
CA LEU A 308 -0.14 22.66 6.31
C LEU A 308 -0.63 21.91 5.06
N VAL A 309 -1.05 22.65 4.05
CA VAL A 309 -1.50 22.14 2.76
C VAL A 309 -0.56 22.59 1.66
N ASN A 310 -0.15 21.63 0.83
CA ASN A 310 0.91 21.73 -0.15
C ASN A 310 2.15 22.45 0.42
N PRO A 311 2.74 21.96 1.54
CA PRO A 311 3.93 22.58 2.11
C PRO A 311 5.04 22.68 1.07
N THR A 312 5.65 23.86 0.97
CA THR A 312 6.71 24.16 -0.01
C THR A 312 8.11 23.95 0.55
N THR A 313 8.25 23.81 1.87
CA THR A 313 9.52 23.51 2.54
C THR A 313 9.64 22.01 2.81
N SER A 314 10.86 21.48 2.79
CA SER A 314 11.13 20.09 3.13
C SER A 314 11.36 19.88 4.62
N ARG A 315 11.61 20.94 5.37
CA ARG A 315 11.74 20.90 6.83
C ARG A 315 11.12 22.16 7.45
N ILE A 316 10.85 22.06 8.74
CA ILE A 316 10.39 23.12 9.64
C ILE A 316 10.98 22.85 11.02
N PHE A 317 10.94 23.82 11.90
CA PHE A 317 11.52 23.75 13.24
C PHE A 317 10.44 24.00 14.29
N LEU A 318 10.40 23.15 15.30
CA LEU A 318 9.63 23.38 16.52
C LEU A 318 10.49 24.15 17.51
N ARG A 319 9.99 25.28 18.02
CA ARG A 319 10.65 26.09 19.06
C ARG A 319 9.78 26.19 20.29
N SER A 320 10.41 26.25 21.45
CA SER A 320 9.74 26.50 22.73
C SER A 320 10.28 27.75 23.40
N ASP A 321 9.41 28.53 24.03
CA ASP A 321 9.81 29.65 24.88
C ASP A 321 10.34 29.20 26.26
N ARG A 322 10.03 27.96 26.66
CA ARG A 322 10.40 27.36 27.96
C ARG A 322 10.90 25.93 27.82
N PRO A 323 11.61 25.39 28.83
CA PRO A 323 11.93 23.97 28.84
C PRO A 323 10.64 23.13 28.83
N THR A 324 10.55 22.18 27.89
CA THR A 324 9.40 21.26 27.78
C THR A 324 9.80 20.02 27.00
N SER A 325 9.15 18.90 27.29
CA SER A 325 9.25 17.67 26.53
C SER A 325 7.88 17.21 26.05
N GLY A 326 7.87 16.28 25.12
CA GLY A 326 6.64 15.71 24.61
C GLY A 326 6.88 14.85 23.38
N VAL A 327 5.84 14.72 22.56
CA VAL A 327 5.83 13.85 21.38
C VAL A 327 5.30 14.63 20.19
N ILE A 328 6.02 14.52 19.07
CA ILE A 328 5.58 15.01 17.76
C ILE A 328 4.96 13.84 17.01
N ASN A 329 3.71 14.01 16.61
CA ASN A 329 2.98 13.11 15.73
C ASN A 329 2.69 13.83 14.42
N LEU A 330 2.95 13.17 13.29
CA LEU A 330 2.67 13.71 11.97
C LEU A 330 1.62 12.84 11.28
N LEU A 331 0.54 13.46 10.84
CA LEU A 331 -0.44 12.83 9.96
C LEU A 331 -0.30 13.44 8.58
N THR A 332 -0.26 12.61 7.55
CA THR A 332 0.00 13.10 6.19
C THR A 332 -0.95 12.51 5.17
N THR A 333 -1.12 13.26 4.09
CA THR A 333 -1.66 12.77 2.82
C THR A 333 -0.61 13.07 1.77
N THR A 334 -0.17 12.04 1.04
CA THR A 334 0.79 12.18 -0.04
C THR A 334 0.14 11.88 -1.37
N ASP A 335 0.68 12.46 -2.45
CA ASP A 335 0.36 12.02 -3.80
C ASP A 335 1.40 11.05 -4.37
N LEU A 336 2.37 10.62 -3.55
CA LEU A 336 3.34 9.61 -3.95
C LEU A 336 2.66 8.26 -4.13
N THR A 337 3.11 7.55 -5.14
CA THR A 337 2.74 6.19 -5.50
C THR A 337 4.01 5.42 -5.80
N LEU A 338 3.99 4.11 -5.55
CA LEU A 338 5.05 3.22 -6.00
C LEU A 338 4.60 2.57 -7.30
N SER A 339 5.45 2.60 -8.31
CA SER A 339 5.15 2.04 -9.63
C SER A 339 6.21 1.02 -10.01
N ILE A 340 5.76 -0.05 -10.67
CA ILE A 340 6.62 -1.06 -11.27
C ILE A 340 6.62 -0.83 -12.78
N ARG A 341 7.80 -0.91 -13.41
CA ARG A 341 7.98 -0.86 -14.85
C ARG A 341 8.88 -2.01 -15.27
N GLN A 342 8.48 -2.72 -16.30
CA GLN A 342 9.27 -3.82 -16.84
C GLN A 342 10.06 -3.34 -18.05
N SER A 343 11.35 -3.68 -18.11
CA SER A 343 12.22 -3.46 -19.26
C SER A 343 11.93 -4.50 -20.38
N ALA A 344 10.78 -4.32 -21.05
CA ALA A 344 10.22 -5.14 -22.14
C ALA A 344 9.63 -6.51 -21.76
N ALA A 345 8.47 -6.83 -22.34
CA ALA A 345 7.62 -7.97 -21.99
C ALA A 345 8.09 -9.34 -22.53
N ALA A 346 9.16 -9.39 -23.32
CA ALA A 346 9.62 -10.64 -23.93
C ALA A 346 11.14 -10.75 -23.98
N ARG A 347 11.64 -11.87 -23.46
CA ARG A 347 13.07 -12.17 -23.35
C ARG A 347 13.28 -13.68 -23.58
N PRO A 348 14.45 -14.10 -24.09
CA PRO A 348 14.84 -15.51 -24.06
C PRO A 348 14.76 -16.08 -22.64
N ALA A 349 14.31 -17.32 -22.52
CA ALA A 349 14.02 -17.96 -21.23
C ALA A 349 15.19 -17.92 -20.23
N ASN A 350 16.42 -17.78 -20.73
CA ASN A 350 17.66 -17.82 -19.93
C ASN A 350 18.30 -16.45 -19.71
N GLN A 351 17.63 -15.35 -20.08
CA GLN A 351 18.16 -14.02 -19.80
C GLN A 351 17.59 -13.45 -18.51
N PRO A 352 18.41 -12.74 -17.71
CA PRO A 352 17.90 -11.99 -16.58
C PRO A 352 16.86 -10.96 -17.04
N VAL A 353 15.83 -10.77 -16.21
CA VAL A 353 14.85 -9.70 -16.36
C VAL A 353 15.20 -8.59 -15.37
N ASP A 354 15.26 -7.36 -15.87
CA ASP A 354 15.41 -6.18 -15.04
C ASP A 354 14.01 -5.63 -14.72
N ILE A 355 13.68 -5.60 -13.44
CA ILE A 355 12.47 -5.02 -12.88
C ILE A 355 12.84 -3.64 -12.36
N GLU A 356 12.23 -2.61 -12.92
CA GLU A 356 12.40 -1.22 -12.47
C GLU A 356 11.24 -0.85 -11.54
N VAL A 357 11.58 -0.15 -10.46
CA VAL A 357 10.62 0.38 -9.50
C VAL A 357 10.97 1.83 -9.23
N PHE A 358 9.98 2.70 -9.18
CA PHE A 358 10.19 4.10 -8.84
C PHE A 358 8.99 4.68 -8.09
N PHE A 359 9.26 5.73 -7.32
CA PHE A 359 8.22 6.57 -6.78
C PHE A 359 7.75 7.57 -7.84
N ALA A 360 6.45 7.80 -7.94
CA ALA A 360 5.86 8.76 -8.85
C ALA A 360 4.74 9.54 -8.15
N ARG A 361 4.50 10.78 -8.56
CA ARG A 361 3.34 11.54 -8.09
C ARG A 361 2.10 11.18 -8.88
N SER A 362 0.97 11.03 -8.20
CA SER A 362 -0.32 10.79 -8.84
C SER A 362 -0.62 11.89 -9.87
N GLY A 363 -0.88 11.47 -11.11
CA GLY A 363 -1.13 12.37 -12.25
C GLY A 363 0.11 12.88 -12.99
N ASN A 364 1.33 12.47 -12.62
CA ASN A 364 2.57 12.90 -13.30
C ASN A 364 2.98 12.03 -14.50
N ASN A 365 2.07 11.25 -15.08
CA ASN A 365 2.34 10.27 -16.15
C ASN A 365 3.41 9.22 -15.80
N ASN A 366 3.46 8.77 -14.53
CA ASN A 366 4.44 7.77 -14.05
C ASN A 366 5.90 8.19 -14.27
N GLN A 367 6.18 9.49 -14.12
CA GLN A 367 7.55 9.99 -14.12
C GLN A 367 8.22 9.73 -12.76
N PRO A 368 9.43 9.15 -12.72
CA PRO A 368 10.17 8.92 -11.48
C PRO A 368 10.44 10.20 -10.70
N VAL A 369 10.44 10.08 -9.38
CA VAL A 369 10.85 11.12 -8.43
C VAL A 369 12.03 10.59 -7.65
N ALA A 370 13.20 11.23 -7.80
CA ALA A 370 14.36 10.92 -6.99
C ALA A 370 14.11 11.33 -5.53
N LEU A 371 14.16 10.34 -4.63
CA LEU A 371 13.94 10.51 -3.20
C LEU A 371 15.18 10.12 -2.40
N THR A 372 15.76 11.07 -1.68
CA THR A 372 16.92 10.82 -0.83
C THR A 372 16.57 9.85 0.31
N GLY A 373 17.32 8.76 0.45
CA GLY A 373 17.17 7.82 1.56
C GLY A 373 15.97 6.87 1.44
N ALA A 374 15.26 6.87 0.31
CA ALA A 374 14.23 5.88 0.05
C ALA A 374 14.85 4.50 -0.19
N THR A 375 14.17 3.46 0.29
CA THR A 375 14.57 2.06 0.10
C THR A 375 13.45 1.30 -0.58
N VAL A 376 13.81 0.31 -1.39
CA VAL A 376 12.86 -0.55 -2.10
C VAL A 376 13.25 -2.00 -1.88
N SER A 377 12.27 -2.85 -1.60
CA SER A 377 12.45 -4.29 -1.44
C SER A 377 11.22 -5.02 -1.97
N GLY A 378 11.36 -6.29 -2.34
CA GLY A 378 10.20 -7.03 -2.82
C GLY A 378 10.50 -8.49 -3.08
N SER A 379 9.57 -9.14 -3.75
CA SER A 379 9.74 -10.52 -4.22
C SER A 379 9.05 -10.71 -5.56
N ALA A 380 9.59 -11.64 -6.35
CA ALA A 380 8.94 -12.18 -7.54
C ALA A 380 8.53 -13.62 -7.27
N SER A 381 7.32 -14.02 -7.66
CA SER A 381 6.83 -15.39 -7.53
C SER A 381 6.41 -15.96 -8.87
N ILE A 382 6.84 -17.20 -9.14
CA ILE A 382 6.40 -18.01 -10.27
C ILE A 382 5.79 -19.29 -9.70
N ASP A 383 4.55 -19.60 -10.08
CA ASP A 383 3.83 -20.80 -9.63
C ASP A 383 3.81 -20.97 -8.09
N GLY A 384 3.80 -19.85 -7.34
CA GLY A 384 3.81 -19.83 -5.88
C GLY A 384 5.18 -19.96 -5.22
N SER A 385 6.26 -20.16 -5.99
CA SER A 385 7.64 -20.13 -5.49
C SER A 385 8.19 -18.71 -5.57
N GLY A 386 8.43 -18.08 -4.42
CA GLY A 386 8.93 -16.70 -4.32
C GLY A 386 10.46 -16.61 -4.27
N VAL A 387 11.03 -15.60 -4.93
CA VAL A 387 12.44 -15.22 -4.87
C VAL A 387 12.50 -13.77 -4.38
N PRO A 388 13.30 -13.45 -3.34
CA PRO A 388 13.48 -12.07 -2.89
C PRO A 388 14.19 -11.23 -3.95
N LEU A 389 13.78 -9.98 -4.10
CA LEU A 389 14.36 -9.01 -5.02
C LEU A 389 15.11 -7.93 -4.22
N GLN A 390 16.36 -7.69 -4.62
CA GLN A 390 17.16 -6.60 -4.09
C GLN A 390 17.22 -5.47 -5.12
N PHE A 391 16.66 -4.32 -4.76
CA PHE A 391 16.60 -3.15 -5.61
C PHE A 391 17.69 -2.15 -5.25
N VAL A 392 18.38 -1.61 -6.25
CA VAL A 392 19.46 -0.61 -6.09
C VAL A 392 19.29 0.55 -7.08
N ASP A 393 19.75 1.73 -6.69
CA ASP A 393 19.79 2.97 -7.49
C ASP A 393 21.22 3.55 -7.37
N ASP A 394 22.21 2.78 -7.84
CA ASP A 394 23.65 3.02 -7.69
C ASP A 394 24.43 3.04 -9.02
N GLY A 395 23.72 2.97 -10.15
CA GLY A 395 24.27 2.92 -11.50
C GLY A 395 24.94 1.59 -11.85
N SER A 396 24.65 0.52 -11.10
CA SER A 396 25.21 -0.81 -11.33
C SER A 396 24.17 -1.85 -11.72
N GLY A 397 24.63 -2.94 -12.35
CA GLY A 397 23.77 -4.08 -12.69
C GLY A 397 22.76 -3.77 -13.79
N GLY A 398 21.48 -3.68 -13.42
CA GLY A 398 20.38 -3.28 -14.31
C GLY A 398 20.05 -1.80 -14.23
N ASP A 399 20.53 -1.11 -13.19
CA ASP A 399 20.38 0.34 -13.07
C ASP A 399 21.42 1.05 -13.95
N THR A 400 20.94 1.92 -14.82
CA THR A 400 21.76 2.63 -15.81
C THR A 400 22.25 4.00 -15.32
N SER A 401 21.67 4.55 -14.26
CA SER A 401 21.95 5.91 -13.80
C SER A 401 21.75 6.05 -12.29
N ALA A 402 22.86 6.16 -11.56
CA ALA A 402 22.83 6.30 -10.11
C ALA A 402 22.09 7.56 -9.63
N GLY A 403 21.19 7.39 -8.67
CA GLY A 403 20.47 8.46 -7.98
C GLY A 403 19.37 9.10 -8.83
N ASP A 404 18.87 8.41 -9.85
CA ASP A 404 17.79 8.93 -10.70
C ASP A 404 16.38 8.61 -10.15
N GLY A 405 16.30 7.83 -9.07
CA GLY A 405 15.05 7.39 -8.43
C GLY A 405 14.42 6.16 -9.08
N ILE A 406 15.12 5.49 -10.00
CA ILE A 406 14.71 4.23 -10.63
C ILE A 406 15.52 3.10 -10.02
N TYR A 407 14.91 2.42 -9.06
CA TYR A 407 15.50 1.27 -8.41
C TYR A 407 15.34 0.03 -9.28
N THR A 408 16.44 -0.67 -9.55
CA THR A 408 16.42 -1.85 -10.43
C THR A 408 16.82 -3.11 -9.68
N ALA A 409 16.07 -4.19 -9.90
CA ALA A 409 16.43 -5.54 -9.47
C ALA A 409 16.57 -6.45 -10.69
N ARG A 410 17.68 -7.17 -10.76
CA ARG A 410 17.93 -8.18 -11.80
C ARG A 410 17.57 -9.56 -11.29
N VAL A 411 16.64 -10.24 -11.97
CA VAL A 411 16.19 -11.58 -11.58
C VAL A 411 16.44 -12.60 -12.69
N ASN A 412 17.09 -13.72 -12.33
CA ASN A 412 17.25 -14.87 -13.22
C ASN A 412 16.08 -15.82 -13.04
N LEU A 413 15.19 -15.86 -14.03
CA LEU A 413 14.02 -16.74 -14.02
C LEU A 413 14.27 -18.04 -14.80
N GLY A 414 15.41 -18.16 -15.48
CA GLY A 414 15.70 -19.27 -16.40
C GLY A 414 15.84 -20.64 -15.78
N ASP A 415 16.30 -20.77 -14.53
CA ASP A 415 16.45 -22.08 -13.89
C ASP A 415 15.10 -22.71 -13.48
N THR A 416 14.02 -21.92 -13.45
CA THR A 416 12.67 -22.39 -13.12
C THR A 416 11.77 -22.60 -14.34
N LEU A 417 12.17 -22.11 -15.52
CA LEU A 417 11.44 -22.25 -16.77
C LEU A 417 11.87 -23.52 -17.54
N VAL A 418 11.71 -24.69 -16.93
CA VAL A 418 12.00 -26.00 -17.56
C VAL A 418 11.02 -26.29 -18.71
N GLU A 419 9.87 -25.63 -18.71
CA GLU A 419 8.81 -25.79 -19.69
C GLU A 419 8.57 -24.46 -20.40
N TYR A 420 8.65 -24.46 -21.73
CA TYR A 420 8.54 -23.27 -22.58
C TYR A 420 7.12 -22.70 -22.61
N ALA A 421 6.27 -22.95 -21.62
CA ALA A 421 4.94 -22.34 -21.54
C ALA A 421 5.03 -20.88 -21.05
N PRO A 422 4.13 -19.98 -21.50
CA PRO A 422 3.97 -18.68 -20.88
C PRO A 422 3.71 -18.85 -19.38
N ARG A 423 4.42 -18.08 -18.55
CA ARG A 423 4.23 -18.10 -17.10
C ARG A 423 3.89 -16.73 -16.57
N GLN A 424 3.05 -16.70 -15.54
CA GLN A 424 2.76 -15.49 -14.79
C GLN A 424 3.78 -15.32 -13.69
N VAL A 425 4.35 -14.12 -13.63
CA VAL A 425 5.25 -13.70 -12.56
C VAL A 425 4.54 -12.62 -11.77
N ASP A 426 4.25 -12.92 -10.52
CA ASP A 426 3.68 -11.97 -9.57
C ASP A 426 4.82 -11.25 -8.86
N VAL A 427 4.86 -9.94 -8.98
CA VAL A 427 5.88 -9.10 -8.36
C VAL A 427 5.20 -8.21 -7.33
N ALA A 428 5.57 -8.39 -6.07
CA ALA A 428 5.09 -7.60 -4.94
C ALA A 428 6.24 -6.80 -4.34
N ILE A 429 6.08 -5.48 -4.32
CA ILE A 429 7.11 -4.52 -3.92
C ILE A 429 6.62 -3.66 -2.77
N GLU A 430 7.53 -3.40 -1.84
CA GLU A 430 7.43 -2.39 -0.80
C GLU A 430 8.52 -1.33 -0.98
N GLY A 431 8.11 -0.07 -1.01
CA GLY A 431 8.99 1.09 -0.96
C GLY A 431 8.82 1.83 0.36
N VAL A 432 9.92 2.26 0.97
CA VAL A 432 9.92 3.05 2.20
C VAL A 432 10.63 4.37 1.99
N THR A 433 9.98 5.48 2.30
CA THR A 433 10.57 6.83 2.26
C THR A 433 9.97 7.68 3.37
N ASP A 434 10.80 8.47 4.06
CA ASP A 434 10.37 9.35 5.17
C ASP A 434 9.51 8.63 6.24
N GLY A 435 9.82 7.37 6.53
CA GLY A 435 9.08 6.54 7.49
C GLY A 435 7.72 6.00 6.99
N GLN A 436 7.37 6.28 5.73
CA GLN A 436 6.13 5.84 5.09
C GLN A 436 6.35 4.65 4.19
N ARG A 437 5.39 3.73 4.16
CA ARG A 437 5.41 2.53 3.32
C ARG A 437 4.46 2.67 2.15
N TYR A 438 4.93 2.26 0.98
CA TYR A 438 4.20 2.25 -0.27
C TYR A 438 4.26 0.84 -0.84
N TYR A 439 3.16 0.40 -1.44
CA TYR A 439 3.05 -0.96 -1.96
C TYR A 439 2.66 -0.92 -3.43
N ALA A 440 3.27 -1.79 -4.22
CA ALA A 440 2.90 -2.03 -5.60
C ALA A 440 2.91 -3.53 -5.87
N GLN A 441 1.93 -4.01 -6.63
CA GLN A 441 1.89 -5.38 -7.09
C GLN A 441 1.53 -5.41 -8.57
N GLN A 442 2.25 -6.23 -9.34
CA GLN A 442 2.00 -6.39 -10.76
C GLN A 442 2.26 -7.82 -11.18
N VAL A 443 1.36 -8.34 -12.03
CA VAL A 443 1.53 -9.64 -12.68
C VAL A 443 2.02 -9.40 -14.10
N PHE A 444 3.12 -10.07 -14.46
CA PHE A 444 3.69 -10.05 -15.80
C PHE A 444 3.53 -11.42 -16.45
N ASP A 445 3.26 -11.44 -17.75
CA ASP A 445 3.41 -12.65 -18.54
C ASP A 445 4.84 -12.72 -19.08
N ILE A 446 5.55 -13.80 -18.77
CA ILE A 446 6.83 -14.10 -19.38
C ILE A 446 6.61 -15.16 -20.43
N VAL A 447 6.86 -14.78 -21.68
CA VAL A 447 6.87 -15.70 -22.82
C VAL A 447 8.32 -16.11 -23.06
N PRO A 448 8.70 -17.36 -22.78
CA PRO A 448 10.05 -17.83 -23.06
C PRO A 448 10.28 -17.81 -24.57
N VAL A 449 11.28 -17.05 -25.02
CA VAL A 449 11.74 -17.17 -26.42
C VAL A 449 12.60 -18.44 -26.50
N PRO A 450 12.26 -19.39 -27.41
CA PRO A 450 13.02 -20.62 -27.55
C PRO A 450 14.46 -20.33 -27.98
N ASP A 451 15.39 -21.13 -27.46
CA ASP A 451 16.80 -21.06 -27.82
C ASP A 451 17.02 -21.83 -29.12
N VAL A 452 17.56 -21.16 -30.14
CA VAL A 452 17.85 -21.77 -31.44
C VAL A 452 19.29 -22.25 -31.42
N GLN A 453 19.49 -23.56 -31.51
CA GLN A 453 20.81 -24.17 -31.60
C GLN A 453 21.00 -24.82 -32.96
N LEU A 454 22.22 -24.75 -33.50
CA LEU A 454 22.63 -25.60 -34.62
C LEU A 454 22.81 -27.03 -34.13
N ILE A 455 22.19 -28.00 -34.82
CA ILE A 455 22.35 -29.42 -34.47
C ILE A 455 23.70 -29.98 -34.98
N ASP A 456 24.35 -29.31 -35.94
CA ASP A 456 25.62 -29.76 -36.54
C ASP A 456 26.56 -28.55 -36.82
N PRO A 457 27.22 -27.96 -35.81
CA PRO A 457 28.10 -26.80 -36.01
C PRO A 457 29.49 -27.14 -36.55
N ASP A 458 29.90 -28.41 -36.49
CA ASP A 458 31.32 -28.79 -36.68
C ASP A 458 31.69 -29.21 -38.11
N GLY A 459 30.83 -28.95 -39.08
CA GLY A 459 31.13 -29.20 -40.49
C GLY A 459 32.13 -28.18 -41.02
N VAL A 460 33.40 -28.55 -41.16
CA VAL A 460 34.23 -27.92 -42.21
C VAL A 460 33.61 -28.35 -43.53
N PHE A 461 32.87 -27.44 -44.18
CA PHE A 461 32.25 -27.72 -45.46
C PHE A 461 33.29 -27.56 -46.57
N GLU A 462 33.66 -28.67 -47.18
CA GLU A 462 34.56 -28.70 -48.33
C GLU A 462 33.78 -28.50 -49.62
N VAL A 463 34.11 -27.45 -50.37
CA VAL A 463 33.42 -27.09 -51.62
C VAL A 463 34.27 -27.52 -52.83
N PRO A 464 33.74 -28.39 -53.72
CA PRO A 464 34.37 -28.67 -55.00
C PRO A 464 34.41 -27.42 -55.87
N GLY A 465 35.55 -27.18 -56.53
CA GLY A 465 35.74 -26.00 -57.37
C GLY A 465 34.70 -25.90 -58.49
N GLY A 466 33.91 -24.83 -58.50
CA GLY A 466 32.98 -24.46 -59.57
C GLY A 466 31.53 -24.86 -59.34
N ALA A 467 31.21 -25.51 -58.21
CA ALA A 467 29.85 -25.89 -57.87
C ALA A 467 29.16 -24.82 -56.99
N ILE A 468 27.85 -24.66 -57.20
CA ILE A 468 26.95 -24.11 -56.18
C ILE A 468 26.87 -25.16 -55.08
N VAL A 469 27.29 -24.81 -53.87
CA VAL A 469 27.13 -25.67 -52.69
C VAL A 469 26.02 -25.11 -51.84
N GLU A 470 25.01 -25.95 -51.59
CA GLU A 470 23.98 -25.71 -50.61
C GLU A 470 24.40 -26.36 -49.30
N ILE A 471 24.57 -25.56 -48.25
CA ILE A 471 24.85 -26.06 -46.90
C ILE A 471 23.52 -26.12 -46.16
N PRO A 472 22.90 -27.30 -45.97
CA PRO A 472 21.66 -27.40 -45.21
C PRO A 472 21.97 -27.31 -43.71
N LEU A 473 21.82 -26.12 -43.14
CA LEU A 473 21.91 -25.97 -41.69
C LEU A 473 20.60 -26.44 -41.06
N ARG A 474 20.66 -27.42 -40.15
CA ARG A 474 19.50 -27.85 -39.37
C ARG A 474 19.45 -27.05 -38.08
N LEU A 475 18.37 -26.29 -37.93
CA LEU A 475 18.05 -25.60 -36.68
C LEU A 475 17.32 -26.58 -35.77
N ALA A 476 17.84 -26.79 -34.56
CA ALA A 476 17.05 -27.33 -33.45
C ALA A 476 16.55 -26.17 -32.62
N TRP A 477 15.31 -26.30 -32.20
CA TRP A 477 14.83 -25.60 -31.03
C TRP A 477 15.21 -26.43 -29.81
N ARG A 478 15.87 -25.80 -28.83
CA ARG A 478 15.73 -26.29 -27.46
C ARG A 478 14.37 -25.80 -26.97
N GLY A 479 13.44 -26.74 -26.84
CA GLY A 479 12.07 -26.49 -26.38
C GLY A 479 10.98 -26.77 -27.41
N ALA A 480 9.79 -27.13 -26.93
CA ALA A 480 8.61 -27.22 -27.79
C ALA A 480 8.12 -25.81 -28.13
N PRO A 481 7.92 -25.46 -29.42
CA PRO A 481 7.40 -24.14 -29.78
C PRO A 481 6.01 -23.94 -29.20
N VAL A 482 5.79 -22.79 -28.57
CA VAL A 482 4.47 -22.40 -28.04
C VAL A 482 3.56 -22.03 -29.20
N GLY A 483 2.69 -22.97 -29.56
CA GLY A 483 1.71 -22.79 -30.62
C GLY A 483 2.27 -22.99 -32.03
N THR A 484 1.36 -23.16 -32.99
CA THR A 484 1.62 -23.27 -34.43
C THR A 484 2.10 -21.94 -35.05
N ALA A 485 2.92 -21.18 -34.34
CA ALA A 485 3.46 -19.93 -34.82
C ALA A 485 4.35 -20.22 -36.03
N GLY A 486 3.98 -19.67 -37.19
CA GLY A 486 4.85 -19.65 -38.35
C GLY A 486 6.03 -18.73 -38.04
N TRP A 487 7.22 -19.30 -37.91
CA TRP A 487 8.44 -18.53 -37.74
C TRP A 487 8.95 -18.13 -39.11
N SER A 488 9.26 -16.85 -39.29
CA SER A 488 10.06 -16.40 -40.42
C SER A 488 11.48 -16.14 -39.96
N PHE A 489 12.44 -16.46 -40.82
CA PHE A 489 13.85 -16.17 -40.60
C PHE A 489 14.32 -15.21 -41.67
N ASP A 490 14.87 -14.08 -41.24
CA ASP A 490 15.55 -13.15 -42.13
C ASP A 490 17.05 -13.17 -41.88
N VAL A 491 17.83 -13.08 -42.95
CA VAL A 491 19.29 -12.96 -42.88
C VAL A 491 19.61 -11.48 -42.84
N ILE A 492 20.13 -11.02 -41.70
CA ILE A 492 20.39 -9.59 -41.48
C ILE A 492 21.77 -9.20 -42.01
N GLN A 493 22.76 -10.07 -41.84
CA GLN A 493 24.15 -9.79 -42.20
C GLN A 493 24.94 -11.08 -42.43
N ALA A 494 25.82 -11.07 -43.45
CA ALA A 494 26.86 -12.05 -43.69
C ALA A 494 28.19 -11.31 -43.89
N SER A 495 29.23 -11.65 -43.11
CA SER A 495 30.56 -11.04 -43.21
C SER A 495 31.64 -12.11 -43.28
N GLY A 496 32.58 -12.01 -44.23
CA GLY A 496 33.69 -12.97 -44.35
C GLY A 496 34.39 -13.09 -45.71
N ALA A 497 33.78 -12.63 -46.81
CA ALA A 497 34.40 -12.52 -48.13
C ALA A 497 33.79 -11.32 -48.87
N SER A 498 34.38 -10.91 -50.00
CA SER A 498 33.83 -9.87 -50.91
C SER A 498 32.29 -9.98 -50.98
N ARG A 499 31.59 -8.89 -50.63
CA ARG A 499 30.15 -8.80 -50.32
C ARG A 499 29.18 -9.34 -51.39
N ASP A 500 29.65 -9.75 -52.55
CA ASP A 500 28.85 -9.85 -53.77
C ASP A 500 28.33 -11.26 -54.14
N THR A 501 28.60 -12.33 -53.38
CA THR A 501 28.37 -13.70 -53.92
C THR A 501 27.70 -14.73 -53.02
N VAL A 502 27.09 -14.35 -51.89
CA VAL A 502 26.45 -15.33 -50.99
C VAL A 502 24.97 -15.02 -50.71
N PRO A 503 24.03 -15.37 -51.60
CA PRO A 503 22.62 -15.39 -51.24
C PRO A 503 22.37 -16.44 -50.16
N VAL A 504 21.68 -16.03 -49.10
CA VAL A 504 21.23 -16.91 -48.02
C VAL A 504 19.70 -16.92 -48.05
N ALA A 505 19.11 -18.10 -48.22
CA ALA A 505 17.67 -18.32 -48.21
C ALA A 505 17.29 -19.20 -47.01
N VAL A 506 16.06 -19.07 -46.52
CA VAL A 506 15.53 -19.97 -45.49
C VAL A 506 14.30 -20.70 -46.02
N GLU A 507 14.37 -22.02 -46.09
CA GLU A 507 13.30 -22.90 -46.56
C GLU A 507 13.07 -24.03 -45.55
N ASN A 508 11.84 -24.17 -45.03
CA ASN A 508 11.41 -25.34 -44.23
C ASN A 508 12.43 -25.77 -43.14
N ASP A 509 12.78 -24.85 -42.23
CA ASP A 509 13.76 -25.03 -41.14
C ASP A 509 15.22 -25.25 -41.57
N ARG A 510 15.54 -24.96 -42.85
CA ARG A 510 16.90 -25.01 -43.38
C ARG A 510 17.34 -23.63 -43.80
N VAL A 511 18.52 -23.22 -43.36
CA VAL A 511 19.23 -22.08 -43.94
C VAL A 511 20.08 -22.63 -45.07
N VAL A 512 19.87 -22.13 -46.28
CA VAL A 512 20.64 -22.48 -47.49
C VAL A 512 21.57 -21.31 -47.80
N VAL A 513 22.86 -21.53 -47.61
CA VAL A 513 23.93 -20.59 -48.00
C VAL A 513 24.41 -21.00 -49.38
N THR A 514 24.23 -20.16 -50.39
CA THR A 514 24.71 -20.42 -51.77
C THR A 514 26.01 -19.67 -51.99
N ILE A 515 27.10 -20.34 -52.36
CA ILE A 515 28.37 -19.67 -52.69
C ILE A 515 28.60 -19.76 -54.20
N ALA A 516 28.65 -18.61 -54.87
CA ALA A 516 28.94 -18.55 -56.31
C ALA A 516 30.42 -18.24 -56.57
N GLY A 517 31.14 -19.18 -57.20
CA GLY A 517 32.46 -18.97 -57.80
C GLY A 517 33.65 -19.51 -56.99
N ALA A 518 34.42 -20.43 -57.59
CA ALA A 518 35.53 -21.17 -56.96
C ALA A 518 36.76 -20.31 -56.58
N ASN A 519 36.90 -19.12 -57.18
CA ASN A 519 38.11 -18.31 -57.05
C ASN A 519 38.11 -17.40 -55.81
N ALA A 520 37.02 -17.36 -55.05
CA ALA A 520 36.86 -16.48 -53.89
C ALA A 520 37.34 -17.08 -52.55
N LEU A 521 37.67 -18.37 -52.51
CA LEU A 521 38.02 -19.11 -51.30
C LEU A 521 39.46 -19.64 -51.37
N GLU A 522 40.46 -18.74 -51.40
CA GLU A 522 41.88 -19.14 -51.25
C GLU A 522 42.24 -19.50 -49.79
N ASN A 523 41.45 -19.03 -48.81
CA ASN A 523 41.63 -19.29 -47.39
C ASN A 523 40.30 -19.72 -46.74
N ALA A 524 40.37 -20.29 -45.52
CA ALA A 524 39.19 -20.55 -44.72
C ALA A 524 38.42 -19.24 -44.48
N VAL A 525 37.15 -19.21 -44.88
CA VAL A 525 36.27 -18.06 -44.65
C VAL A 525 35.35 -18.36 -43.49
N THR A 526 35.37 -17.50 -42.48
CA THR A 526 34.36 -17.49 -41.42
C THR A 526 33.22 -16.59 -41.83
N LEU A 527 32.01 -17.12 -41.96
CA LEU A 527 30.78 -16.37 -42.14
C LEU A 527 30.08 -16.26 -40.79
N SER A 528 29.77 -15.04 -40.34
CA SER A 528 28.74 -14.84 -39.31
C SER A 528 27.39 -14.65 -40.01
N VAL A 529 26.45 -15.56 -39.81
CA VAL A 529 25.07 -15.41 -40.26
C VAL A 529 24.21 -14.96 -39.10
N THR A 530 23.63 -13.77 -39.21
CA THR A 530 22.70 -13.24 -38.21
C THR A 530 21.27 -13.57 -38.63
N LEU A 531 20.63 -14.51 -37.94
CA LEU A 531 19.23 -14.91 -38.18
C LEU A 531 18.30 -14.13 -37.25
N ARG A 532 17.25 -13.51 -37.80
CA ARG A 532 16.13 -12.97 -37.01
C ARG A 532 14.96 -13.93 -37.07
N ALA A 533 14.61 -14.57 -35.96
CA ALA A 533 13.38 -15.35 -35.85
C ALA A 533 12.27 -14.46 -35.30
N SER A 534 11.09 -14.44 -35.94
CA SER A 534 9.95 -13.66 -35.46
C SER A 534 8.70 -14.51 -35.17
N THR A 535 7.93 -14.15 -34.14
CA THR A 535 6.65 -14.80 -33.82
C THR A 535 5.46 -13.94 -34.28
N SER A 536 4.28 -14.54 -34.38
CA SER A 536 3.02 -13.81 -34.63
C SER A 536 2.67 -12.80 -33.53
N ALA A 537 3.31 -12.91 -32.35
CA ALA A 537 3.19 -11.94 -31.26
C ALA A 537 4.22 -10.78 -31.39
N GLY A 538 4.98 -10.72 -32.48
CA GLY A 538 5.97 -9.67 -32.74
C GLY A 538 7.30 -9.85 -32.00
N LEU A 539 7.53 -11.00 -31.37
CA LEU A 539 8.79 -11.27 -30.68
C LEU A 539 9.88 -11.51 -31.70
N GLN A 540 11.07 -10.96 -31.47
CA GLN A 540 12.24 -11.16 -32.34
C GLN A 540 13.41 -11.67 -31.51
N THR A 541 14.08 -12.72 -32.00
CA THR A 541 15.40 -13.11 -31.48
C THR A 541 16.41 -13.11 -32.60
N THR A 542 17.66 -12.77 -32.26
CA THR A 542 18.77 -12.71 -33.19
C THR A 542 19.81 -13.74 -32.78
N VAL A 543 20.22 -14.59 -33.72
CA VAL A 543 21.26 -15.59 -33.47
C VAL A 543 22.40 -15.38 -34.46
N GLU A 544 23.62 -15.23 -33.95
CA GLU A 544 24.83 -15.20 -34.77
C GLU A 544 25.41 -16.61 -34.88
N LEU A 545 25.57 -17.07 -36.13
CA LEU A 545 26.09 -18.38 -36.44
C LEU A 545 27.47 -18.25 -37.11
N PRO A 546 28.57 -18.62 -36.43
CA PRO A 546 29.87 -18.71 -37.08
C PRO A 546 29.95 -19.99 -37.93
N LEU A 547 30.23 -19.85 -39.22
CA LEU A 547 30.41 -20.95 -40.17
C LEU A 547 31.80 -20.88 -40.77
N THR A 548 32.58 -21.96 -40.72
CA THR A 548 33.91 -22.01 -41.36
C THR A 548 33.83 -22.84 -42.65
N ILE A 549 34.11 -22.22 -43.79
CA ILE A 549 34.08 -22.87 -45.10
C ILE A 549 35.49 -22.94 -45.66
N ARG A 550 35.88 -24.12 -46.18
CA ARG A 550 37.21 -24.35 -46.77
C ARG A 550 37.08 -24.97 -48.15
N ARG A 551 38.06 -24.70 -49.00
CA ARG A 551 38.17 -25.38 -50.29
C ARG A 551 38.63 -26.82 -50.07
N ALA A 552 38.00 -27.78 -50.73
CA ALA A 552 38.45 -29.17 -50.73
C ALA A 552 39.90 -29.26 -51.27
N PRO A 553 40.80 -30.06 -50.68
CA PRO A 553 42.08 -30.37 -51.31
C PRO A 553 41.81 -31.07 -52.65
N GLY A 554 42.31 -30.47 -53.74
CA GLY A 554 42.06 -30.92 -55.11
C GLY A 554 42.81 -32.19 -55.51
#